data_AF-G8LD38-F1
#
_entry.id   AF-G8LD38-F1
#
_cell.length_a   1.000
_cell.length_b   1.000
_cell.length_c   1.000
_cell.angle_alpha   90.00
_cell.angle_beta   90.00
_cell.angle_gamma   90.00
#
_symmetry.space_group_name_H-M   'P 1'
#
loop_
_entity.id
_entity.type
_entity.pdbx_description
1 polymer ?
#
loop_
_entity_poly.entity_id
_entity_poly.type
_entity_poly.pdbx_seq_one_letter_code
_entity_poly.pdbx_strand_id
1 'polypeptide(L)' 'MVTVSEVYDAGCKYFKGGNFFVEIHRIGIRFVHETIVDGQIKTESHFLQRNLDDISVPELLGFLQASTEEPKYSDN' A
#
# COMPACT_ATOMS: atom_id res chain seq x y z
N MET A 1 4.27 -7.10 -17.05
CA MET A 1 5.26 -7.07 -15.96
C MET A 1 5.23 -5.68 -15.37
N VAL A 2 4.95 -5.58 -14.07
CA VAL A 2 4.92 -4.30 -13.34
C VAL A 2 6.32 -4.00 -12.83
N THR A 3 6.75 -2.76 -13.00
CA THR A 3 8.05 -2.27 -12.51
C THR A 3 7.95 -1.79 -11.07
N VAL A 4 9.07 -1.77 -10.35
CA VAL A 4 9.13 -1.21 -8.99
C VAL A 4 8.67 0.24 -8.95
N SER A 5 8.98 1.04 -9.99
CA SER A 5 8.49 2.42 -10.10
C SER A 5 6.97 2.50 -10.22
N GLU A 6 6.35 1.63 -11.03
CA GLU A 6 4.89 1.60 -11.14
C GLU A 6 4.23 1.19 -9.82
N VAL A 7 4.85 0.29 -9.05
CA VAL A 7 4.37 -0.06 -7.71
C VAL A 7 4.42 1.14 -6.77
N TYR A 8 5.55 1.83 -6.74
CA TYR A 8 5.75 3.02 -5.91
C TYR A 8 4.75 4.13 -6.30
N ASP A 9 4.64 4.43 -7.59
CA ASP A 9 3.73 5.45 -8.13
C ASP A 9 2.26 5.13 -7.83
N ALA A 10 1.87 3.84 -7.88
CA ALA A 10 0.54 3.41 -7.48
C ALA A 10 0.30 3.68 -5.98
N GLY A 11 1.23 3.30 -5.11
CA GLY A 11 1.12 3.55 -3.66
C GLY A 11 1.03 5.03 -3.32
N CYS A 12 1.83 5.88 -3.96
CA CYS A 12 1.80 7.33 -3.77
C CYS A 12 0.46 7.99 -4.16
N LYS A 13 -0.41 7.31 -4.92
CA LYS A 13 -1.77 7.81 -5.19
C LYS A 13 -2.68 7.73 -3.96
N TYR A 14 -2.46 6.75 -3.08
CA TYR A 14 -3.31 6.47 -1.92
C TYR A 14 -2.70 6.97 -0.61
N PHE A 15 -1.39 6.79 -0.40
CA PHE A 15 -0.69 7.23 0.80
C PHE A 15 -0.14 8.64 0.60
N LYS A 16 -0.73 9.64 1.26
CA LYS A 16 -0.35 11.07 1.16
C LYS A 16 0.34 11.56 2.42
N GLY A 17 1.39 12.35 2.24
CA GLY A 17 2.22 12.86 3.34
C GLY A 17 3.01 11.75 4.03
N GLY A 18 3.68 12.08 5.14
CA GLY A 18 4.47 11.10 5.91
C GLY A 18 5.64 10.49 5.13
N ASN A 19 6.18 9.39 5.67
CA ASN A 19 7.16 8.56 4.97
C ASN A 19 6.44 7.39 4.32
N PHE A 20 6.70 7.16 3.04
CA PHE A 20 6.13 6.04 2.29
C PHE A 20 7.24 5.26 1.60
N PHE A 21 7.20 3.93 1.75
CA PHE A 21 8.11 3.02 1.09
C PHE A 21 7.44 1.70 0.74
N VAL A 22 8.06 0.99 -0.19
CA VAL A 22 7.60 -0.29 -0.70
C VAL A 22 8.68 -1.34 -0.44
N GLU A 23 8.28 -2.46 0.12
CA GLU A 23 9.14 -3.63 0.28
C GLU A 23 8.74 -4.69 -0.75
N ILE A 24 9.69 -5.10 -1.58
CA ILE A 24 9.49 -6.21 -2.53
C ILE A 24 10.04 -7.48 -1.90
N HIS A 25 9.16 -8.43 -1.64
CA HIS A 25 9.48 -9.72 -1.04
C HIS A 25 9.31 -10.85 -2.05
N ARG A 26 9.92 -12.01 -1.77
CA ARG A 26 9.76 -13.22 -2.60
C ARG A 26 8.30 -13.69 -2.72
N ILE A 27 7.47 -13.36 -1.73
CA ILE A 27 6.09 -13.83 -1.61
C ILE A 27 5.06 -12.71 -1.86
N GLY A 28 5.49 -11.49 -2.18
CA GLY A 28 4.57 -10.38 -2.32
C GLY A 28 5.19 -8.99 -2.24
N ILE A 29 4.31 -7.99 -2.22
CA ILE A 29 4.64 -6.58 -2.16
C ILE A 29 4.02 -6.00 -0.90
N ARG A 30 4.81 -5.31 -0.08
CA ARG A 30 4.33 -4.60 1.11
C ARG A 30 4.41 -3.10 0.89
N PHE A 31 3.30 -2.42 1.15
CA PHE A 31 3.20 -0.97 1.22
C PHE A 31 3.27 -0.57 2.68
N VAL A 32 4.15 0.37 3.02
CA VAL A 32 4.30 0.87 4.39
C VAL A 32 4.20 2.40 4.36
N HIS A 33 3.33 2.92 5.21
CA HIS A 33 3.11 4.35 5.36
C HIS A 33 3.24 4.73 6.83
N GLU A 34 4.14 5.66 7.11
CA GLU A 34 4.38 6.17 8.46
C GLU A 34 3.95 7.64 8.51
N THR A 35 3.05 7.96 9.44
CA THR A 35 2.57 9.31 9.67
C THR A 35 2.76 9.69 11.14
N ILE A 36 2.77 10.99 11.43
CA ILE A 36 2.76 11.48 12.80
C ILE A 36 1.35 11.98 13.10
N VAL A 37 0.69 11.34 14.07
CA VAL A 37 -0.64 11.71 14.57
C VAL A 37 -0.53 11.93 16.07
N ASP A 38 -0.91 13.11 16.54
CA ASP A 38 -0.81 13.51 17.96
C ASP A 38 0.60 13.33 18.57
N GLY A 39 1.63 13.59 17.77
CA GLY A 39 3.04 13.44 18.18
C GLY A 39 3.55 12.00 18.26
N GLN A 40 2.74 11.01 17.88
CA GLN A 40 3.12 9.60 17.83
C GLN A 40 3.25 9.13 16.37
N ILE A 41 4.24 8.27 16.12
CA ILE A 41 4.38 7.61 14.82
C ILE A 41 3.30 6.53 14.73
N LYS A 42 2.42 6.65 13.73
CA LYS A 42 1.50 5.60 13.30
C LYS A 42 2.06 4.97 12.03
N THR A 43 2.12 3.64 12.03
CA THR A 43 2.56 2.86 10.88
C THR A 43 1.40 2.03 10.37
N GLU A 44 1.03 2.24 9.12
CA GLU A 44 0.05 1.44 8.38
C GLU A 44 0.80 0.57 7.39
N SER A 45 0.36 -0.68 7.21
CA SER A 45 0.96 -1.55 6.20
C SER A 45 -0.03 -2.48 5.53
N HIS A 46 0.09 -2.60 4.21
CA HIS A 46 -0.79 -3.39 3.36
C HIS A 46 0.06 -4.39 2.56
N PHE A 47 -0.29 -5.67 2.61
CA PHE A 47 0.50 -6.73 1.99
C PHE A 47 -0.27 -7.45 0.89
N LEU A 48 0.28 -7.43 -0.32
CA LEU A 48 -0.26 -8.11 -1.49
C LEU A 48 0.58 -9.35 -1.81
N GLN A 49 -0.01 -10.53 -1.64
CA GLN A 49 0.64 -11.82 -1.90
C GLN A 49 0.68 -12.16 -3.40
N ARG A 50 1.30 -11.27 -4.19
CA ARG A 50 1.55 -11.45 -5.63
C ARG A 50 2.94 -10.96 -5.99
N ASN A 51 3.61 -11.70 -6.87
CA ASN A 51 4.92 -11.31 -7.40
C ASN A 51 4.76 -10.18 -8.42
N LEU A 52 5.81 -9.39 -8.62
CA LEU A 52 5.87 -8.33 -9.63
C LEU A 52 5.65 -8.85 -11.07
N ASP A 53 6.08 -10.08 -11.33
CA ASP A 53 5.96 -10.71 -12.65
C ASP A 53 4.53 -11.16 -12.96
N ASP A 54 3.72 -11.39 -11.93
CA ASP A 54 2.40 -12.02 -11.99
C ASP A 54 1.25 -11.05 -11.66
N ILE A 55 1.53 -9.74 -11.63
CA ILE A 55 0.54 -8.71 -11.30
C ILE A 55 0.45 -7.65 -12.41
N SER A 56 -0.74 -7.08 -12.59
CA SER A 56 -0.99 -5.92 -13.45
C SER A 56 -1.22 -4.63 -12.64
N VAL A 57 -0.96 -3.47 -13.27
CA VAL A 57 -1.22 -2.16 -12.64
C VAL A 57 -2.68 -2.01 -12.17
N PRO A 58 -3.71 -2.42 -12.93
CA PRO A 58 -5.10 -2.35 -12.46
C PRO A 58 -5.37 -3.20 -11.22
N GLU A 59 -4.83 -4.41 -11.12
CA GLU A 59 -4.97 -5.25 -9.92
C GLU A 59 -4.30 -4.61 -8.70
N LEU A 60 -3.13 -3.99 -8.90
CA LEU A 60 -2.44 -3.26 -7.86
C LEU A 60 -3.27 -2.08 -7.34
N LEU A 61 -3.85 -1.29 -8.24
CA LEU A 61 -4.71 -0.16 -7.88
C LEU A 61 -5.98 -0.62 -7.18
N GLY A 62 -6.60 -1.71 -7.64
CA GLY A 62 -7.77 -2.30 -7.01
C GLY A 62 -7.48 -2.81 -5.60
N PHE A 63 -6.34 -3.47 -5.39
CA PHE A 63 -5.88 -3.87 -4.06
C PHE A 63 -5.69 -2.64 -3.16
N LEU A 64 -4.93 -1.64 -3.61
CA LEU A 64 -4.65 -0.44 -2.83
C LEU A 64 -5.94 0.27 -2.43
N GLN A 65 -6.84 0.50 -3.38
CA GLN A 65 -8.15 1.09 -3.13
C GLN A 65 -8.92 0.33 -2.04
N ALA A 66 -9.10 -0.99 -2.21
CA ALA A 66 -9.82 -1.81 -1.23
C ALA A 66 -9.12 -1.87 0.14
N SER A 67 -7.80 -1.72 0.17
CA SER A 67 -7.00 -1.79 1.40
C SER A 67 -6.96 -0.48 2.18
N THR A 68 -7.11 0.66 1.49
CA THR A 68 -7.12 2.00 2.10
C THR A 68 -8.53 2.54 2.35
N GLU A 69 -9.53 2.01 1.66
CA GLU A 69 -10.93 2.27 1.99
C GLU A 69 -11.30 1.40 3.21
N GLU A 70 -11.36 2.02 4.40
CA GLU A 70 -11.90 1.33 5.58
C GLU A 70 -13.27 0.73 5.25
N PRO A 71 -13.53 -0.56 5.52
CA PRO A 71 -14.90 -0.97 5.72
C PRO A 71 -15.39 -0.22 6.96
N LYS A 72 -16.39 0.65 6.78
CA LYS A 72 -17.13 1.29 7.88
C LYS A 72 -17.84 0.22 8.70
N TYR A 73 -17.12 -0.54 9.51
CA TYR A 73 -17.72 -1.25 10.63
C TYR A 73 -17.94 -0.20 11.70
N SER A 74 -19.16 0.33 11.68
CA SER A 74 -19.80 1.14 12.72
C SER A 74 -19.14 0.96 14.10
N ASP A 75 -18.81 2.08 14.73
CA ASP A 75 -18.62 2.18 16.18
C ASP A 75 -19.72 1.37 16.89
N ASN A 76 -19.32 0.44 17.75
CA ASN A 76 -20.16 -0.23 18.73
C ASN A 76 -19.47 -0.16 20.09
#